data_AF-A0A6N3CNE3-F1
#
_entry.id   AF-A0A6N3CNE3-F1
#
_cell.length_a   1.000
_cell.length_b   1.000
_cell.length_c   1.000
_cell.angle_alpha   90.00
_cell.angle_beta   90.00
_cell.angle_gamma   90.00
#
_symmetry.space_group_name_H-M   'P 1'
#
loop_
_entity.id
_entity.type
_entity.pdbx_description
1 polymer ?
#
loop_
_entity_poly.entity_id
_entity_poly.type
_entity_poly.pdbx_seq_one_letter_code
_entity_poly.pdbx_strand_id
1 'polypeptide(L)'
;MVEEIKALKELLDMGAITQEEYDRKKREILDRPSRTTLPTASAAAPTPPQYSQTAQPPQSKSKVAAGLLTIFLGGLGIHKFYLGYTTQGIILLLVTFFGALLLVGPIVTGVISLIEGIIYLTKSDEEFYRLYVLSKKEWF
;
A
#
# COMPACT_ATOMS: atom_id res chain seq x y z
N MET A 1 -30.15 3.69 -9.98
CA MET A 1 -30.19 2.90 -11.23
C MET A 1 -31.57 2.90 -11.89
N VAL A 2 -32.60 2.18 -11.39
CA VAL A 2 -33.91 2.09 -12.07
C VAL A 2 -34.63 3.44 -12.15
N GLU A 3 -34.61 4.22 -11.06
CA GLU A 3 -35.23 5.56 -11.03
C GLU A 3 -34.58 6.56 -12.01
N GLU A 4 -33.25 6.50 -12.16
CA GLU A 4 -32.52 7.37 -13.10
C GLU A 4 -32.86 7.04 -14.56
N ILE A 5 -33.04 5.76 -14.89
CA ILE A 5 -33.45 5.33 -16.23
C ILE A 5 -34.88 5.80 -16.53
N LYS A 6 -35.77 5.81 -15.52
CA LYS A 6 -37.14 6.31 -15.66
C LYS A 6 -37.18 7.82 -15.90
N ALA A 7 -36.41 8.59 -15.14
CA ALA A 7 -36.28 10.04 -15.33
C ALA A 7 -35.72 10.41 -16.72
N LEU A 8 -34.72 9.67 -17.20
CA LEU A 8 -34.20 9.86 -18.56
C LEU A 8 -35.26 9.59 -19.63
N LYS A 9 -36.13 8.60 -19.41
CA LYS A 9 -37.21 8.30 -20.37
C LYS A 9 -38.28 9.40 -20.36
N GLU A 10 -38.57 9.98 -19.21
CA GLU A 10 -39.48 11.12 -19.11
C GLU A 10 -38.92 12.34 -19.84
N LEU A 11 -37.62 12.62 -19.71
CA LEU A 11 -36.96 13.71 -20.45
C LEU A 11 -36.94 13.47 -21.97
N LEU A 12 -36.80 12.22 -22.40
CA LEU A 12 -36.90 11.83 -23.81
C LEU A 12 -38.33 12.01 -24.34
N ASP A 13 -39.33 11.57 -23.58
CA ASP A 13 -40.75 11.69 -23.92
C ASP A 13 -41.19 13.19 -23.96
N MET A 14 -40.54 14.05 -23.17
CA MET A 14 -40.71 15.51 -23.21
C MET A 14 -39.92 16.21 -24.34
N GLY A 15 -39.08 15.48 -25.09
CA GLY A 15 -38.22 16.03 -26.14
C GLY A 15 -37.06 16.91 -25.62
N ALA A 16 -36.79 16.88 -24.31
CA ALA A 16 -35.70 17.64 -23.69
C ALA A 16 -34.32 17.03 -23.98
N ILE A 17 -34.27 15.73 -24.30
CA ILE A 17 -33.06 15.02 -24.73
C ILE A 17 -33.35 14.17 -25.97
N THR A 18 -32.32 13.87 -26.75
CA THR A 18 -32.44 13.03 -27.95
C THR A 18 -32.29 11.54 -27.64
N GLN A 19 -32.74 10.68 -28.56
CA GLN A 19 -32.65 9.22 -28.39
C GLN A 19 -31.21 8.73 -28.18
N GLU A 20 -30.26 9.31 -28.91
CA GLU A 20 -28.83 8.96 -28.79
C GLU A 20 -28.27 9.34 -27.42
N GLU A 21 -28.75 10.45 -26.85
CA GLU A 21 -28.33 10.95 -25.56
C GLU A 21 -28.93 10.13 -24.42
N TYR A 22 -30.18 9.69 -24.57
CA TYR A 22 -30.81 8.70 -23.70
C TYR A 22 -30.02 7.39 -23.68
N ASP A 23 -29.68 6.84 -24.84
CA ASP A 23 -28.99 5.55 -24.95
C ASP A 23 -27.57 5.59 -24.36
N ARG A 24 -26.86 6.71 -24.54
CA ARG A 24 -25.54 6.94 -23.95
C ARG A 24 -25.61 6.97 -22.43
N LYS A 25 -26.52 7.78 -21.87
CA LYS A 25 -26.68 7.93 -20.41
C LYS A 25 -27.21 6.66 -19.76
N LYS A 26 -28.10 5.93 -20.43
CA LYS A 26 -28.59 4.63 -19.95
C LYS A 26 -27.47 3.59 -19.84
N ARG A 27 -26.58 3.51 -20.83
CA ARG A 27 -25.41 2.61 -20.80
C ARG A 27 -24.44 3.01 -19.70
N GLU A 28 -24.23 4.30 -19.48
CA GLU A 28 -23.40 4.82 -18.39
C GLU A 28 -23.96 4.45 -17.01
N ILE A 29 -25.28 4.56 -16.81
CA ILE A 29 -25.95 4.19 -15.54
C ILE A 29 -25.89 2.67 -15.31
N LEU A 30 -25.94 1.87 -16.38
CA LEU A 30 -25.88 0.41 -16.30
C LEU A 30 -24.45 -0.10 -16.04
N ASP A 31 -23.45 0.56 -16.61
CA ASP A 31 -22.03 0.20 -16.48
C ASP A 31 -21.39 0.77 -15.21
N ARG A 32 -22.03 1.74 -14.55
CA ARG A 32 -21.53 2.36 -13.33
C ARG A 32 -21.70 1.41 -12.13
N PRO A 33 -20.61 0.95 -11.49
CA PRO A 33 -20.71 0.20 -10.24
C PRO A 33 -21.32 1.11 -9.17
N SER A 34 -22.39 0.66 -8.52
CA SER A 34 -23.21 1.39 -7.54
C SER A 34 -22.38 2.14 -6.51
N ARG A 35 -22.04 3.40 -6.80
CA ARG A 35 -21.41 4.30 -5.83
C ARG A 35 -22.50 4.94 -4.98
N THR A 36 -22.58 4.47 -3.74
CA THR A 36 -23.18 5.17 -2.61
C THR A 36 -22.72 6.63 -2.59
N THR A 37 -23.68 7.53 -2.47
CA THR A 37 -23.59 8.99 -2.48
C THR A 37 -22.53 9.53 -1.50
N LEU A 38 -21.68 10.47 -1.96
CA LEU A 38 -20.92 11.37 -1.09
C LEU A 38 -21.45 12.80 -1.26
N PRO A 39 -21.64 13.56 -0.16
CA PRO A 39 -22.12 14.92 -0.21
C PRO A 39 -21.04 15.92 -0.64
N THR A 40 -21.50 16.95 -1.34
CA THR A 40 -20.83 18.18 -1.77
C THR A 40 -19.81 18.73 -0.76
N ALA A 41 -18.56 18.93 -1.20
CA ALA A 41 -17.61 19.80 -0.52
C ALA A 41 -16.72 20.56 -1.55
N SER A 42 -17.06 21.84 -1.70
CA SER A 42 -16.19 23.01 -1.81
C SER A 42 -14.93 22.95 -2.68
N ALA A 43 -14.92 23.82 -3.69
CA ALA A 43 -13.72 24.24 -4.42
C ALA A 43 -12.69 24.86 -3.47
N ALA A 44 -11.49 24.27 -3.40
CA ALA A 44 -10.31 24.86 -2.79
C ALA A 44 -9.10 24.62 -3.71
N ALA A 45 -8.21 25.61 -3.74
CA ALA A 45 -6.97 25.69 -4.53
C ALA A 45 -6.11 24.40 -4.52
N PRO A 46 -5.17 24.21 -5.47
CA PRO A 46 -4.24 23.08 -5.42
C PRO A 46 -3.30 23.21 -4.21
N THR A 47 -3.74 22.66 -3.09
CA THR A 47 -2.87 22.31 -1.97
C THR A 47 -1.83 21.29 -2.47
N PRO A 48 -0.55 21.41 -2.06
CA PRO A 48 0.45 20.37 -2.34
C PRO A 48 -0.11 19.02 -1.86
N PRO A 49 0.27 17.89 -2.49
CA PRO A 49 -0.31 16.59 -2.19
C PRO A 49 -0.21 16.31 -0.69
N GLN A 50 -1.33 16.54 0.01
CA GLN A 50 -1.54 16.05 1.34
C GLN A 50 -1.65 14.54 1.14
N TYR A 51 -0.59 13.82 1.49
CA TYR A 51 -0.66 12.38 1.64
C TYR A 51 -1.67 12.11 2.73
N SER A 52 -2.92 11.92 2.30
CA SER A 52 -4.02 11.53 3.14
C SER A 52 -3.58 10.27 3.89
N GLN A 53 -3.34 10.38 5.19
CA GLN A 53 -3.31 9.26 6.13
C GLN A 53 -4.73 8.67 6.24
N THR A 54 -5.29 8.26 5.11
CA THR A 54 -6.58 7.61 5.03
C THR A 54 -6.32 6.14 4.76
N ALA A 55 -6.44 5.36 5.83
CA ALA A 55 -6.56 3.91 5.83
C ALA A 55 -5.47 3.18 5.03
N GLN A 56 -4.37 2.84 5.72
CA GLN A 56 -3.53 1.73 5.28
C GLN A 56 -4.44 0.54 4.89
N PRO A 57 -4.32 -0.01 3.67
CA PRO A 57 -5.10 -1.15 3.27
C PRO A 57 -4.95 -2.25 4.33
N PRO A 58 -6.00 -3.01 4.65
CA PRO A 58 -6.05 -3.94 5.79
C PRO A 58 -5.01 -5.10 5.73
N GLN A 59 -4.09 -5.09 4.76
CA GLN A 59 -3.00 -6.04 4.55
C GLN A 59 -1.61 -5.38 4.54
N SER A 60 -1.47 -4.09 4.86
CA SER A 60 -0.16 -3.42 4.85
C SER A 60 0.71 -3.91 6.02
N LYS A 61 1.97 -4.28 5.74
CA LYS A 61 2.93 -4.67 6.77
C LYS A 61 3.28 -3.45 7.63
N SER A 62 3.18 -3.59 8.95
CA SER A 62 3.56 -2.52 9.89
C SER A 62 5.06 -2.23 9.85
N LYS A 63 5.41 -0.97 9.59
CA LYS A 63 6.78 -0.43 9.61
C LYS A 63 7.42 -0.56 10.98
N VAL A 64 6.67 -0.20 12.03
CA VAL A 64 7.15 -0.25 13.41
C VAL A 64 7.46 -1.69 13.79
N ALA A 65 6.58 -2.64 13.46
CA ALA A 65 6.83 -4.05 13.70
C ALA A 65 8.07 -4.54 12.95
N ALA A 66 8.23 -4.16 11.66
CA ALA A 66 9.44 -4.49 10.90
C ALA A 66 10.71 -3.92 11.57
N GLY A 67 10.72 -2.64 11.95
CA GLY A 67 11.85 -2.00 12.61
C GLY A 67 12.23 -2.63 13.94
N LEU A 68 11.25 -2.89 14.82
CA LEU A 68 11.49 -3.56 16.11
C LEU A 68 12.00 -4.98 15.92
N LEU A 69 11.42 -5.72 14.98
CA LEU A 69 11.84 -7.08 14.66
C LEU A 69 13.28 -7.10 14.14
N THR A 70 13.68 -6.09 13.37
CA THR A 70 15.07 -5.93 12.92
C THR A 70 16.02 -5.61 14.09
N ILE A 71 15.63 -4.77 15.04
CA ILE A 71 16.52 -4.40 16.17
C ILE A 71 16.74 -5.58 17.13
N PHE A 72 15.67 -6.27 17.51
CA PHE A 72 15.77 -7.34 18.50
C PHE A 72 16.17 -8.68 17.88
N LEU A 73 15.69 -8.98 16.68
CA LEU A 73 15.80 -10.30 16.03
C LEU A 73 16.46 -10.22 14.64
N GLY A 74 17.02 -9.07 14.24
CA GLY A 74 17.54 -8.90 12.89
C GLY A 74 18.83 -9.67 12.60
N GLY A 75 19.67 -9.90 13.61
CA GLY A 75 20.83 -10.80 13.44
C GLY A 75 20.46 -12.20 12.96
N LEU A 76 19.22 -12.65 13.22
CA LEU A 76 18.68 -13.92 12.71
C LEU A 76 18.01 -13.80 11.32
N GLY A 77 17.81 -12.57 10.82
CA GLY A 77 17.13 -12.27 9.56
C GLY A 77 15.60 -12.30 9.64
N ILE A 78 15.02 -12.30 10.84
CA ILE A 78 13.57 -12.54 11.03
C ILE A 78 12.71 -11.44 10.40
N HIS A 79 13.22 -10.20 10.37
CA HIS A 79 12.58 -9.06 9.70
C HIS A 79 12.39 -9.26 8.20
N LYS A 80 13.27 -10.03 7.53
CA LYS A 80 13.13 -10.36 6.11
C LYS A 80 11.93 -11.26 5.86
N PHE A 81 11.72 -12.28 6.69
CA PHE A 81 10.55 -13.16 6.57
C PHE A 81 9.24 -12.40 6.80
N TYR A 82 9.22 -11.43 7.72
CA TYR A 82 8.05 -10.59 7.95
C TYR A 82 7.59 -9.81 6.70
N LEU A 83 8.55 -9.33 5.90
CA LEU A 83 8.34 -8.63 4.63
C LEU A 83 8.09 -9.58 3.43
N GLY A 84 8.22 -10.89 3.65
CA GLY A 84 8.12 -11.91 2.59
C GLY A 84 9.39 -12.07 1.76
N TYR A 85 10.55 -11.68 2.29
CA TYR A 85 11.88 -11.86 1.70
C TYR A 85 12.52 -13.16 2.20
N THR A 86 11.92 -14.29 1.85
CA THR A 86 12.32 -15.62 2.36
C THR A 86 13.76 -15.95 2.02
N THR A 87 14.19 -15.71 0.78
CA THR A 87 15.56 -16.01 0.34
C THR A 87 16.60 -15.22 1.14
N GLN A 88 16.37 -13.92 1.32
CA GLN A 88 17.26 -13.03 2.06
C GLN A 88 17.29 -13.39 3.55
N GLY A 89 16.13 -13.73 4.12
CA GLY A 89 16.03 -14.24 5.49
C GLY A 89 16.84 -15.52 5.68
N ILE A 90 16.79 -16.46 4.74
CA ILE A 90 17.60 -17.68 4.77
C ILE A 90 19.09 -17.34 4.65
N ILE A 91 19.49 -16.45 3.75
CA ILE A 91 20.89 -16.03 3.61
C ILE A 91 21.42 -15.47 4.94
N LEU A 92 20.69 -14.53 5.56
CA LEU A 92 21.05 -13.97 6.87
C LEU A 92 21.16 -15.06 7.94
N LEU A 93 20.20 -15.99 7.98
CA LEU A 93 20.20 -17.08 8.93
C LEU A 93 21.42 -18.00 8.76
N LEU A 94 21.74 -18.39 7.52
CA LEU A 94 22.90 -19.26 7.23
C LEU A 94 24.21 -18.54 7.51
N VAL A 95 24.36 -17.26 7.15
CA VAL A 95 25.56 -16.47 7.44
C VAL A 95 25.75 -16.33 8.94
N THR A 96 24.69 -16.04 9.69
CA THR A 96 24.75 -15.97 11.15
C THR A 96 25.09 -17.33 11.75
N PHE A 97 24.46 -18.42 11.29
CA PHE A 97 24.66 -19.76 11.86
C PHE A 97 26.05 -20.32 11.56
N PHE A 98 26.50 -20.32 10.30
CA PHE A 98 27.83 -20.82 9.94
C PHE A 98 28.94 -19.87 10.35
N GLY A 99 28.69 -18.55 10.30
CA GLY A 99 29.65 -17.54 10.74
C GLY A 99 29.76 -17.41 12.27
N ALA A 100 28.83 -18.00 13.04
CA ALA A 100 28.90 -18.01 14.50
C ALA A 100 30.09 -18.80 15.04
N LEU A 101 30.57 -19.82 14.32
CA LEU A 101 31.73 -20.62 14.76
C LEU A 101 32.99 -19.77 14.96
N LEU A 102 33.14 -18.70 14.16
CA LEU A 102 34.24 -17.75 14.26
C LEU A 102 33.84 -16.42 14.92
N LEU A 103 32.60 -16.32 15.44
CA LEU A 103 31.96 -15.09 15.95
C LEU A 103 31.85 -13.92 14.94
N VAL A 104 32.37 -14.04 13.72
CA VAL A 104 32.31 -12.99 12.69
C VAL A 104 30.90 -12.83 12.13
N GLY A 105 30.17 -13.94 11.91
CA GLY A 105 28.83 -13.93 11.32
C GLY A 105 27.84 -13.07 12.10
N PRO A 106 27.62 -13.34 13.41
CA PRO A 106 26.70 -12.55 14.24
C PRO A 106 27.06 -11.07 14.34
N ILE A 107 28.36 -10.73 14.33
CA ILE A 107 28.79 -9.32 14.36
C ILE A 107 28.40 -8.63 13.05
N VAL A 108 28.71 -9.24 11.91
CA VAL A 108 28.42 -8.66 10.59
C VAL A 108 26.91 -8.54 10.36
N THR A 109 26.15 -9.61 10.60
CA THR A 109 24.69 -9.60 10.41
C THR A 109 23.99 -8.71 11.43
N GLY A 110 24.51 -8.60 12.65
CA GLY A 110 24.06 -7.65 13.66
C GLY A 110 24.21 -6.19 13.23
N VAL A 111 25.37 -5.81 12.67
CA VAL A 111 25.61 -4.45 12.15
C VAL A 111 24.69 -4.13 10.97
N ILE A 112 24.58 -5.05 10.00
CA ILE A 112 23.67 -4.92 8.85
C ILE A 112 22.24 -4.68 9.34
N SER A 113 21.79 -5.49 10.30
CA SER A 113 20.43 -5.40 10.83
C SER A 113 20.20 -4.13 11.63
N LEU A 114 21.16 -3.69 12.44
CA LEU A 114 21.04 -2.43 13.16
C LEU A 114 20.82 -1.26 12.19
N ILE A 115 21.57 -1.21 11.10
CA ILE A 115 21.42 -0.19 10.05
C ILE A 115 20.03 -0.29 9.41
N GLU A 116 19.58 -1.49 9.03
CA GLU A 116 18.23 -1.68 8.46
C GLU A 116 17.11 -1.31 9.44
N GLY A 117 17.27 -1.61 10.72
CA GLY A 117 16.30 -1.26 11.77
C GLY A 117 16.15 0.26 11.89
N ILE A 118 17.27 0.99 11.88
CA ILE A 118 17.25 2.45 11.87
C ILE A 118 16.60 2.98 10.59
N ILE A 119 16.92 2.43 9.42
CA ILE A 119 16.31 2.83 8.14
C ILE A 119 14.79 2.62 8.16
N TYR A 120 14.32 1.49 8.68
CA TYR A 120 12.89 1.19 8.74
C TYR A 120 12.17 2.16 9.67
N LEU A 121 12.76 2.48 10.83
CA LEU A 121 12.15 3.38 11.82
C LEU A 121 12.20 4.86 11.40
N THR A 122 13.21 5.26 10.63
CA THR A 122 13.39 6.65 10.19
C THR A 122 12.64 6.98 8.90
N LYS A 123 12.16 5.99 8.16
CA LYS A 123 11.32 6.20 6.97
C LYS A 123 9.89 6.59 7.33
N SER A 124 9.26 7.36 6.44
CA SER A 124 7.81 7.52 6.46
C SER A 124 7.11 6.19 6.14
N ASP A 125 5.90 5.98 6.65
CA ASP A 125 5.13 4.75 6.42
C ASP A 125 4.84 4.51 4.93
N GLU A 126 4.59 5.58 4.17
CA GLU A 126 4.40 5.54 2.72
C GLU A 126 5.67 5.09 1.99
N GLU A 127 6.82 5.70 2.29
CA GLU A 127 8.08 5.31 1.65
C GLU A 127 8.49 3.89 2.01
N PHE A 128 8.28 3.48 3.26
CA PHE A 128 8.52 2.10 3.68
C PHE A 128 7.67 1.13 2.87
N TYR A 129 6.38 1.42 2.74
CA TYR A 129 5.45 0.60 1.98
C TYR A 129 5.86 0.53 0.51
N ARG A 130 6.13 1.67 -0.12
CA ARG A 130 6.56 1.73 -1.52
C ARG A 130 7.84 0.93 -1.76
N LEU A 131 8.85 1.10 -0.92
CA LEU A 131 10.16 0.49 -1.16
C LEU A 131 10.19 -0.99 -0.78
N TYR A 132 9.71 -1.35 0.41
CA TYR A 132 9.90 -2.69 0.96
C TYR A 132 8.69 -3.61 0.83
N VAL A 133 7.50 -3.07 0.57
CA VAL A 133 6.31 -3.90 0.35
C VAL A 133 6.01 -4.02 -1.14
N LEU A 134 5.97 -2.90 -1.87
CA LEU A 134 5.66 -2.88 -3.30
C LEU A 134 6.88 -3.19 -4.17
N SER A 135 7.94 -2.39 -4.07
CA SER A 135 9.13 -2.52 -4.92
C SER A 135 10.06 -3.67 -4.53
N LYS A 136 9.73 -4.41 -3.46
CA LYS A 136 10.50 -5.55 -2.96
C LYS A 136 12.00 -5.25 -2.81
N LYS A 137 12.35 -4.04 -2.34
CA LYS A 137 13.74 -3.64 -2.07
C LYS A 137 14.37 -4.54 -1.01
N GLU A 138 15.32 -5.37 -1.44
CA GLU A 138 15.84 -6.48 -0.63
C GLU A 138 16.83 -6.04 0.46
N TRP A 139 17.62 -5.00 0.20
CA TRP A 139 18.64 -4.46 1.10
C TRP A 139 18.59 -2.93 1.11
N PHE A 140 19.06 -2.33 2.22
CA PHE A 140 19.10 -0.87 2.56
C PHE A 140 18.52 0.06 1.50
#